data_AF-A0A975N3Y1-F1
#
_entry.id   AF-A0A975N3Y1-F1
#
_cell.length_a   1.000
_cell.length_b   1.000
_cell.length_c   1.000
_cell.angle_alpha   90.00
_cell.angle_beta   90.00
_cell.angle_gamma   90.00
#
_symmetry.space_group_name_H-M   'P 1'
#
loop_
_entity.id
_entity.type
_entity.pdbx_description
1 polymer ?
#
loop_
_entity_poly.entity_id
_entity_poly.type
_entity_poly.pdbx_seq_one_letter_code
_entity_poly.pdbx_strand_id
1 'polypeptide(L)'
;MLVGVNGVRVWVPKAHVYDEGVGSGADDIGVLLPAARPMLSPGYLLVDSSRQQAWTSEDPVLRVYVGLSDTDTALLTWRKILRDLENENFGYRAKLLVRAKNYPQRDAIVVYLRPEAKGALPVVRRAVSSAGGASERTSPFARQVAAGVAIAWEPDGGQVRSRRLSFGEHRSRAVADGIVDHALQATHPLSDIVASALVAANIDPSEPYRNLNSPELDQSFLDGASCPCPGCQ
;
A
#
# COMPACT_ATOMS: atom_id res chain seq x y z
N MET A 1 -31.41 7.54 3.36
CA MET A 1 -31.28 7.49 1.90
C MET A 1 -30.48 6.26 1.52
N LEU A 2 -30.87 5.55 0.47
CA LEU A 2 -30.11 4.41 -0.04
C LEU A 2 -29.10 4.94 -1.05
N VAL A 3 -27.81 4.63 -0.87
CA VAL A 3 -26.72 5.13 -1.72
C VAL A 3 -25.78 3.99 -2.11
N GLY A 4 -25.11 4.09 -3.25
CA GLY A 4 -24.05 3.18 -3.66
C GLY A 4 -22.68 3.65 -3.15
N VAL A 5 -21.97 2.81 -2.39
CA VAL A 5 -20.60 3.07 -1.92
C VAL A 5 -19.74 1.87 -2.29
N ASN A 6 -18.72 2.07 -3.14
CA ASN A 6 -17.77 1.02 -3.57
C ASN A 6 -18.47 -0.27 -4.04
N GLY A 7 -19.52 -0.14 -4.85
CA GLY A 7 -20.28 -1.28 -5.39
C GLY A 7 -21.30 -1.91 -4.43
N VAL A 8 -21.46 -1.39 -3.21
CA VAL A 8 -22.43 -1.88 -2.22
C VAL A 8 -23.50 -0.83 -1.97
N ARG A 9 -24.76 -1.25 -1.81
CA ARG A 9 -25.86 -0.36 -1.43
C ARG A 9 -25.95 -0.25 0.08
N VAL A 10 -25.91 0.98 0.60
CA VAL A 10 -25.89 1.28 2.04
C VAL A 10 -27.00 2.27 2.38
N TRP A 11 -27.69 2.05 3.49
CA TRP A 11 -28.61 3.03 4.05
C TRP A 11 -27.84 4.06 4.88
N VAL A 12 -27.94 5.32 4.48
CA VAL A 12 -27.25 6.44 5.11
C VAL A 12 -28.29 7.40 5.73
N PRO A 13 -28.14 7.79 7.01
CA PRO A 13 -28.96 8.82 7.63
C PRO A 13 -28.88 10.14 6.85
N LYS A 14 -30.00 10.84 6.68
CA LYS A 14 -30.04 12.11 5.91
C LYS A 14 -29.04 13.15 6.45
N ALA A 15 -28.79 13.15 7.76
CA ALA A 15 -27.81 14.03 8.41
C ALA A 15 -26.35 13.82 7.95
N HIS A 16 -26.04 12.68 7.31
CA HIS A 16 -24.71 12.38 6.78
C HIS A 16 -24.64 12.55 5.26
N VAL A 17 -25.70 13.06 4.62
CA VAL A 17 -25.73 13.35 3.18
C VAL A 17 -25.53 14.86 3.00
N TYR A 18 -24.62 15.25 2.13
CA TYR A 18 -24.37 16.62 1.74
C TYR A 18 -24.42 16.76 0.22
N ASP A 19 -25.12 17.80 -0.22
CA ASP A 19 -25.49 18.06 -1.62
C ASP A 19 -24.40 18.82 -2.39
N GLU A 20 -23.22 19.00 -1.79
CA GLU A 20 -22.12 19.66 -2.46
C GLU A 20 -21.61 18.75 -3.57
N GLY A 21 -21.69 19.22 -4.81
CA GLY A 21 -21.36 18.50 -6.04
C GLY A 21 -19.91 18.07 -6.13
N VAL A 22 -19.54 17.02 -5.38
CA VAL A 22 -18.22 16.38 -5.43
C VAL A 22 -18.15 15.28 -6.49
N GLY A 23 -19.25 15.01 -7.20
CA GLY A 23 -19.30 14.05 -8.28
C GLY A 23 -19.38 14.69 -9.66
N SER A 24 -18.99 13.91 -10.67
CA SER A 24 -19.00 14.30 -12.08
C SER A 24 -20.37 14.13 -12.75
N GLY A 25 -21.37 13.55 -12.05
CA GLY A 25 -22.73 13.33 -12.55
C GLY A 25 -23.82 13.99 -11.70
N ALA A 26 -24.98 14.22 -12.31
CA ALA A 26 -26.15 14.84 -11.67
C ALA A 26 -26.78 13.99 -10.53
N ASP A 27 -26.41 12.71 -10.43
CA ASP A 27 -26.91 11.76 -9.42
C ASP A 27 -25.90 11.49 -8.28
N ASP A 28 -24.73 12.13 -8.32
CA ASP A 28 -23.69 11.94 -7.30
C ASP A 28 -23.94 12.84 -6.09
N ILE A 29 -23.95 12.24 -4.90
CA ILE A 29 -24.11 12.95 -3.63
C ILE A 29 -22.90 12.74 -2.72
N GLY A 30 -22.59 13.74 -1.90
CA GLY A 30 -21.60 13.61 -0.84
C GLY A 30 -22.15 12.87 0.37
N VAL A 31 -21.36 11.96 0.95
CA VAL A 31 -21.74 11.19 2.15
C VAL A 31 -20.61 11.10 3.17
N LEU A 32 -20.92 11.39 4.44
CA LEU A 32 -19.98 11.34 5.55
C LEU A 32 -19.84 9.88 5.96
N LEU A 33 -18.63 9.35 5.79
CA LEU A 33 -18.28 8.00 6.21
C LEU A 33 -17.24 8.08 7.34
N PRO A 34 -17.30 7.19 8.35
CA PRO A 34 -16.23 7.06 9.31
C PRO A 34 -14.90 6.78 8.60
N ALA A 35 -13.90 7.63 8.83
CA ALA A 35 -12.57 7.47 8.25
C ALA A 35 -11.84 6.23 8.82
N ALA A 36 -12.13 5.86 10.08
CA ALA A 36 -11.53 4.72 10.75
C ALA A 36 -12.39 3.46 10.60
N ARG A 37 -11.74 2.36 10.23
CA ARG A 37 -12.34 1.03 10.02
C ARG A 37 -11.59 0.00 10.88
N PRO A 38 -11.98 -0.16 12.17
CA PRO A 38 -11.38 -1.18 13.02
C PRO A 38 -11.67 -2.57 12.46
N MET A 39 -10.70 -3.48 12.54
CA MET A 39 -10.84 -4.90 12.18
C MET A 39 -11.16 -5.22 10.70
N LEU A 40 -11.04 -4.24 9.78
CA LEU A 40 -11.19 -4.54 8.34
C LEU A 40 -10.07 -5.48 7.84
N SER A 41 -8.91 -5.43 8.47
CA SER A 41 -7.81 -6.38 8.30
C SER A 41 -7.43 -6.94 9.67
N PRO A 42 -7.39 -8.27 9.88
CA PRO A 42 -7.11 -8.85 11.19
C PRO A 42 -5.80 -8.33 11.79
N GLY A 43 -5.88 -7.76 12.99
CA GLY A 43 -4.71 -7.21 13.69
C GLY A 43 -4.31 -5.79 13.27
N TYR A 44 -5.05 -5.16 12.36
CA TYR A 44 -4.80 -3.80 11.89
C TYR A 44 -5.99 -2.86 12.11
N LEU A 45 -5.68 -1.59 12.40
CA LEU A 45 -6.61 -0.47 12.23
C LEU A 45 -6.39 0.10 10.84
N LEU A 46 -7.46 0.27 10.06
CA LEU A 46 -7.41 0.90 8.76
C LEU A 46 -8.05 2.29 8.81
N VAL A 47 -7.47 3.25 8.10
CA VAL A 47 -8.02 4.60 7.93
C VAL A 47 -8.00 5.01 6.47
N ASP A 48 -9.02 5.77 6.07
CA ASP A 48 -9.11 6.46 4.79
C ASP A 48 -8.81 7.96 5.00
N SER A 49 -8.17 8.61 4.04
CA SER A 49 -7.93 10.06 4.06
C SER A 49 -9.23 10.86 4.09
N SER A 50 -9.19 12.11 4.56
CA SER A 50 -10.34 13.02 4.51
C SER A 50 -10.76 13.39 3.08
N ARG A 51 -9.85 13.22 2.12
CA ARG A 51 -10.06 13.51 0.70
C ARG A 51 -10.76 12.34 0.01
N GLN A 52 -11.74 12.66 -0.83
CA GLN A 52 -12.43 11.66 -1.63
C GLN A 52 -11.44 10.92 -2.54
N GLN A 53 -11.44 9.60 -2.44
CA GLN A 53 -10.84 8.71 -3.41
C GLN A 53 -11.81 7.58 -3.68
N ALA A 54 -12.43 7.60 -4.86
CA ALA A 54 -12.99 6.39 -5.42
C ALA A 54 -11.80 5.48 -5.74
N TRP A 55 -11.59 4.45 -4.91
CA TRP A 55 -10.67 3.36 -5.22
C TRP A 55 -11.47 2.34 -6.00
N THR A 56 -11.20 2.19 -7.29
CA THR A 56 -11.69 1.02 -8.01
C THR A 56 -10.79 -0.17 -7.70
N SER A 57 -11.33 -1.37 -7.85
CA SER A 57 -10.56 -2.61 -7.73
C SER A 57 -9.46 -2.73 -8.79
N GLU A 58 -9.53 -1.95 -9.86
CA GLU A 58 -8.65 -2.02 -11.03
C GLU A 58 -7.57 -0.95 -11.04
N ASP A 59 -7.69 0.06 -10.17
CA ASP A 59 -6.68 1.12 -10.09
C ASP A 59 -5.34 0.54 -9.60
N PRO A 60 -4.21 0.84 -10.28
CA PRO A 60 -2.90 0.45 -9.79
C PRO A 60 -2.63 1.14 -8.45
N VAL A 61 -2.28 0.36 -7.43
CA VAL A 61 -2.03 0.88 -6.08
C VAL A 61 -0.59 0.67 -5.69
N LEU A 62 0.10 1.75 -5.30
CA LEU A 62 1.43 1.67 -4.72
C LEU A 62 1.31 1.52 -3.20
N ARG A 63 1.91 0.46 -2.66
CA ARG A 63 2.04 0.26 -1.22
C ARG A 63 3.38 0.79 -0.74
N VAL A 64 3.35 1.58 0.33
CA VAL A 64 4.51 1.99 1.10
C VAL A 64 4.46 1.27 2.44
N TYR A 65 5.39 0.34 2.63
CA TYR A 65 5.58 -0.39 3.87
C TYR A 65 6.54 0.35 4.78
N VAL A 66 6.15 0.47 6.04
CA VAL A 66 6.98 1.04 7.09
C VAL A 66 7.15 0.00 8.18
N GLY A 67 8.39 -0.45 8.33
CA GLY A 67 8.79 -1.43 9.33
C GLY A 67 9.27 -0.75 10.61
N LEU A 68 8.78 -1.22 11.75
CA LEU A 68 9.01 -0.58 13.06
C LEU A 68 9.29 -1.64 14.13
N SER A 69 10.10 -1.24 15.11
CA SER A 69 10.60 -2.15 16.15
C SER A 69 9.64 -2.35 17.33
N ASP A 70 8.83 -1.34 17.64
CA ASP A 70 7.91 -1.35 18.78
C ASP A 70 6.63 -0.53 18.51
N THR A 71 5.65 -0.67 19.40
CA THR A 71 4.32 -0.05 19.27
C THR A 71 4.32 1.45 19.56
N ASP A 72 5.15 1.94 20.47
CA ASP A 72 5.17 3.36 20.85
C ASP A 72 5.72 4.18 19.70
N THR A 73 6.84 3.75 19.13
CA THR A 73 7.41 4.31 17.90
C THR A 73 6.40 4.22 16.75
N ALA A 74 5.65 3.13 16.64
CA ALA A 74 4.64 2.98 15.60
C ALA A 74 3.50 3.99 15.73
N LEU A 75 3.00 4.25 16.94
CA LEU A 75 1.94 5.23 17.17
C LEU A 75 2.41 6.66 16.86
N LEU A 76 3.64 7.01 17.26
CA LEU A 76 4.23 8.31 16.96
C LEU A 76 4.43 8.51 15.45
N THR A 77 5.01 7.51 14.78
CA THR A 77 5.25 7.50 13.33
C THR A 77 3.93 7.58 12.56
N TRP A 78 2.93 6.78 12.95
CA TRP A 78 1.59 6.78 12.39
C TRP A 78 0.95 8.15 12.47
N ARG A 79 0.91 8.75 13.66
CA ARG A 79 0.33 10.08 13.87
C ARG A 79 1.01 11.14 13.00
N LYS A 80 2.33 11.05 12.82
CA LYS A 80 3.08 11.98 11.99
C LYS A 80 2.79 11.79 10.50
N ILE A 81 2.83 10.55 10.01
CA ILE A 81 2.51 10.21 8.62
C ILE A 81 1.13 10.75 8.25
N LEU A 82 0.09 10.42 9.02
CA LEU A 82 -1.28 10.84 8.69
C LEU A 82 -1.41 12.36 8.69
N ARG A 83 -0.84 13.04 9.69
CA ARG A 83 -0.89 14.51 9.77
C ARG A 83 -0.20 15.18 8.59
N ASP A 84 1.01 14.73 8.27
CA ASP A 84 1.80 15.34 7.20
C ASP A 84 1.14 15.07 5.82
N LEU A 85 0.57 13.88 5.60
CA LEU A 85 -0.18 13.57 4.38
C LEU A 85 -1.45 14.43 4.23
N GLU A 86 -2.22 14.64 5.30
CA GLU A 86 -3.40 15.51 5.28
C GLU A 86 -3.01 16.98 5.04
N ASN A 87 -1.97 17.49 5.72
CA ASN A 87 -1.48 18.85 5.55
C ASN A 87 -0.97 19.12 4.12
N GLU A 88 -0.34 18.12 3.51
CA GLU A 88 0.18 18.18 2.14
C GLU A 88 -0.89 17.77 1.09
N ASN A 89 -2.14 17.56 1.52
CA ASN A 89 -3.28 17.33 0.66
C ASN A 89 -3.22 16.03 -0.18
N PHE A 90 -2.45 15.03 0.27
CA PHE A 90 -2.44 13.71 -0.35
C PHE A 90 -3.64 12.90 0.10
N GLY A 91 -4.34 12.27 -0.84
CA GLY A 91 -5.29 11.23 -0.50
C GLY A 91 -4.60 9.87 -0.41
N TYR A 92 -5.02 9.07 0.56
CA TYR A 92 -4.39 7.79 0.89
C TYR A 92 -5.39 6.87 1.59
N ARG A 93 -5.03 5.60 1.66
CA ARG A 93 -5.54 4.67 2.65
C ARG A 93 -4.34 4.18 3.46
N ALA A 94 -4.49 3.99 4.76
CA ALA A 94 -3.39 3.52 5.57
C ALA A 94 -3.86 2.48 6.59
N LYS A 95 -2.97 1.59 7.01
CA LYS A 95 -3.22 0.69 8.12
C LYS A 95 -2.05 0.62 9.10
N LEU A 96 -2.37 0.42 10.37
CA LEU A 96 -1.43 0.29 11.49
C LEU A 96 -1.66 -1.04 12.22
N LEU A 97 -0.58 -1.76 12.52
CA LEU A 97 -0.59 -2.96 13.35
C LEU A 97 -0.88 -2.59 14.80
N VAL A 98 -1.97 -3.12 15.36
CA VAL A 98 -2.43 -2.74 16.72
C VAL A 98 -1.99 -3.70 17.82
N ARG A 99 -1.37 -4.84 17.48
CA ARG A 99 -0.98 -5.86 18.45
C ARG A 99 0.50 -5.75 18.82
N ALA A 100 0.81 -5.29 20.03
CA ALA A 100 2.18 -5.09 20.51
C ALA A 100 3.06 -6.34 20.41
N LYS A 101 2.50 -7.53 20.69
CA LYS A 101 3.21 -8.81 20.59
C LYS A 101 3.68 -9.19 19.17
N ASN A 102 3.21 -8.49 18.14
CA ASN A 102 3.59 -8.74 16.76
C ASN A 102 4.76 -7.87 16.29
N TYR A 103 5.27 -6.98 17.15
CA TYR A 103 6.48 -6.20 16.87
C TYR A 103 7.74 -7.01 17.26
N PRO A 104 8.89 -6.80 16.57
CA PRO A 104 9.09 -5.92 15.42
C PRO A 104 8.40 -6.44 14.16
N GLN A 105 7.89 -5.54 13.32
CA GLN A 105 7.18 -5.95 12.11
C GLN A 105 7.57 -5.11 10.88
N ARG A 106 7.73 -5.80 9.73
CA ARG A 106 8.16 -5.19 8.46
C ARG A 106 7.08 -4.32 7.79
N ASP A 107 5.82 -4.59 8.10
CA ASP A 107 4.62 -3.90 7.60
C ASP A 107 3.78 -3.32 8.75
N ALA A 108 4.45 -2.84 9.81
CA ALA A 108 3.79 -2.23 10.98
C ALA A 108 2.84 -1.10 10.58
N ILE A 109 3.24 -0.29 9.60
CA ILE A 109 2.37 0.65 8.90
C ILE A 109 2.42 0.34 7.40
N VAL A 110 1.26 0.42 6.73
CA VAL A 110 1.19 0.35 5.26
C VAL A 110 0.35 1.51 4.76
N VAL A 111 0.91 2.32 3.87
CA VAL A 111 0.21 3.41 3.18
C VAL A 111 -0.04 2.99 1.73
N TYR A 112 -1.29 3.09 1.30
CA TYR A 112 -1.76 2.81 -0.03
C TYR A 112 -1.94 4.15 -0.75
N LEU A 113 -1.26 4.28 -1.89
CA LEU A 113 -1.22 5.49 -2.71
C LEU A 113 -1.64 5.14 -4.13
N ARG A 114 -2.38 6.04 -4.77
CA ARG A 114 -2.55 5.97 -6.23
C ARG A 114 -1.27 6.44 -6.94
N PRO A 115 -1.06 6.13 -8.23
CA PRO A 115 0.13 6.54 -8.95
C PRO A 115 0.30 8.06 -8.98
N GLU A 116 -0.79 8.82 -8.99
CA GLU A 116 -0.75 10.29 -8.96
C GLU A 116 -0.25 10.82 -7.61
N ALA A 117 -0.42 10.06 -6.53
CA ALA A 117 -0.01 10.41 -5.18
C ALA A 117 1.41 9.91 -4.83
N LYS A 118 2.23 9.53 -5.83
CA LYS A 118 3.63 9.16 -5.62
C LYS A 118 4.42 10.24 -4.85
N GLY A 119 4.10 11.53 -5.03
CA GLY A 119 4.68 12.64 -4.26
C GLY A 119 4.58 12.51 -2.73
N ALA A 120 3.73 11.61 -2.21
CA ALA A 120 3.61 11.30 -0.79
C ALA A 120 4.77 10.48 -0.21
N LEU A 121 5.56 9.76 -1.03
CA LEU A 121 6.64 8.91 -0.51
C LEU A 121 7.70 9.69 0.29
N PRO A 122 8.20 10.86 -0.16
CA PRO A 122 9.05 11.72 0.64
C PRO A 122 8.46 12.09 2.01
N VAL A 123 7.14 12.29 2.10
CA VAL A 123 6.44 12.59 3.36
C VAL A 123 6.58 11.44 4.33
N VAL A 124 6.33 10.21 3.87
CA VAL A 124 6.47 8.99 4.67
C VAL A 124 7.92 8.80 5.12
N ARG A 125 8.90 8.98 4.21
CA ARG A 125 10.33 8.87 4.54
C ARG A 125 10.76 9.85 5.63
N ARG A 126 10.34 11.13 5.53
CA ARG A 126 10.62 12.15 6.55
C ARG A 126 10.02 11.77 7.90
N ALA A 127 8.77 11.30 7.91
CA ALA A 127 8.10 10.89 9.13
C ALA A 127 8.82 9.74 9.84
N VAL A 128 9.19 8.69 9.09
CA VAL A 128 9.92 7.53 9.63
C VAL A 128 11.30 7.93 10.13
N SER A 129 12.05 8.71 9.36
CA SER A 129 13.38 9.18 9.75
C SER A 129 13.34 10.00 11.05
N SER A 130 12.31 10.82 11.25
CA SER A 130 12.18 11.66 12.45
C SER A 130 11.73 10.91 13.71
N ALA A 131 11.05 9.78 13.56
CA ALA A 131 10.51 9.03 14.70
C ALA A 131 11.55 8.11 15.36
N GLY A 132 12.61 7.73 14.63
CA GLY A 132 13.55 6.69 15.06
C GLY A 132 12.92 5.29 15.04
N GLY A 133 13.66 4.27 15.46
CA GLY A 133 13.12 2.92 15.67
C GLY A 133 12.66 2.16 14.42
N ALA A 134 13.06 2.62 13.23
CA ALA A 134 12.83 1.93 11.97
C ALA A 134 13.46 0.52 11.97
N SER A 135 12.71 -0.48 11.51
CA SER A 135 13.25 -1.83 11.32
C SER A 135 14.32 -1.82 10.22
N GLU A 136 15.46 -2.46 10.48
CA GLU A 136 16.51 -2.64 9.47
C GLU A 136 16.08 -3.57 8.32
N ARG A 137 15.03 -4.37 8.52
CA ARG A 137 14.57 -5.38 7.57
C ARG A 137 13.28 -4.98 6.89
N THR A 138 13.25 -5.13 5.57
CA THR A 138 12.05 -5.05 4.71
C THR A 138 11.69 -6.45 4.18
N SER A 139 10.57 -6.57 3.47
CA SER A 139 10.21 -7.81 2.78
C SER A 139 11.17 -8.06 1.60
N PRO A 140 11.61 -9.31 1.35
CA PRO A 140 12.43 -9.62 0.17
C PRO A 140 11.71 -9.38 -1.16
N PHE A 141 10.38 -9.31 -1.15
CA PHE A 141 9.58 -9.00 -2.33
C PHE A 141 9.32 -7.50 -2.52
N ALA A 142 9.75 -6.64 -1.60
CA ALA A 142 9.54 -5.21 -1.68
C ALA A 142 10.86 -4.48 -1.95
N ARG A 143 10.81 -3.35 -2.67
CA ARG A 143 12.00 -2.52 -2.92
C ARG A 143 12.22 -1.59 -1.75
N GLN A 144 13.34 -1.72 -1.06
CA GLN A 144 13.73 -0.78 -0.02
C GLN A 144 14.08 0.58 -0.65
N VAL A 145 13.54 1.66 -0.09
CA VAL A 145 13.77 3.04 -0.54
C VAL A 145 14.33 3.93 0.57
N ALA A 146 14.27 3.49 1.83
CA ALA A 146 14.98 4.07 2.96
C ALA A 146 15.09 3.03 4.10
N ALA A 147 15.80 3.35 5.18
CA ALA A 147 15.80 2.53 6.40
C ALA A 147 14.35 2.36 6.92
N GLY A 148 13.91 1.11 7.03
CA GLY A 148 12.53 0.76 7.43
C GLY A 148 11.42 1.17 6.46
N VAL A 149 11.74 1.66 5.24
CA VAL A 149 10.72 2.01 4.23
C VAL A 149 10.94 1.21 2.96
N ALA A 150 9.90 0.50 2.52
CA ALA A 150 9.90 -0.22 1.26
C ALA A 150 8.63 0.04 0.46
N ILE A 151 8.67 -0.21 -0.84
CA ILE A 151 7.53 -0.06 -1.73
C ILE A 151 7.25 -1.35 -2.50
N ALA A 152 5.99 -1.54 -2.89
CA ALA A 152 5.59 -2.52 -3.89
C ALA A 152 4.27 -2.12 -4.54
N TRP A 153 4.05 -2.51 -5.78
CA TRP A 153 2.74 -2.41 -6.43
C TRP A 153 1.82 -3.53 -5.90
N GLU A 154 0.57 -3.17 -5.63
CA GLU A 154 -0.49 -4.13 -5.32
C GLU A 154 -0.61 -5.13 -6.48
N PRO A 155 -0.76 -6.44 -6.21
CA PRO A 155 -1.01 -7.40 -7.26
C PRO A 155 -2.31 -7.05 -7.99
N ASP A 156 -2.28 -7.09 -9.32
CA ASP A 156 -3.48 -6.85 -10.11
C ASP A 156 -4.56 -7.87 -9.76
N GLY A 157 -5.79 -7.39 -9.58
CA GLY A 157 -6.95 -8.26 -9.28
C GLY A 157 -7.48 -9.03 -10.49
N GLY A 158 -6.62 -9.40 -11.44
CA GLY A 158 -7.00 -9.97 -12.73
C GLY A 158 -7.21 -11.48 -12.69
N GLN A 159 -8.44 -11.88 -13.06
CA GLN A 159 -8.94 -13.22 -13.36
C GLN A 159 -9.16 -14.13 -12.15
N VAL A 160 -10.41 -14.58 -12.03
CA VAL A 160 -10.97 -15.46 -11.00
C VAL A 160 -11.41 -14.72 -9.73
N ARG A 161 -12.69 -14.90 -9.41
CA ARG A 161 -13.42 -14.44 -8.22
C ARG A 161 -12.90 -15.10 -6.93
N SER A 162 -11.65 -15.55 -6.92
CA SER A 162 -10.95 -16.09 -5.78
C SER A 162 -10.55 -14.94 -4.86
N ARG A 163 -10.57 -15.23 -3.56
CA ARG A 163 -10.12 -14.34 -2.48
C ARG A 163 -8.86 -13.58 -2.91
N ARG A 164 -8.91 -12.24 -2.93
CA ARG A 164 -7.73 -11.39 -3.13
C ARG A 164 -6.68 -11.78 -2.10
N LEU A 165 -5.57 -12.36 -2.56
CA LEU A 165 -4.42 -12.68 -1.73
C LEU A 165 -3.80 -11.39 -1.21
N SER A 166 -3.24 -11.41 0.00
CA SER A 166 -2.32 -10.36 0.40
C SER A 166 -1.09 -10.35 -0.52
N PHE A 167 -0.40 -9.21 -0.61
CA PHE A 167 0.84 -9.11 -1.39
C PHE A 167 1.86 -10.21 -1.06
N GLY A 168 2.10 -10.48 0.22
CA GLY A 168 3.03 -11.53 0.65
C GLY A 168 2.58 -12.93 0.22
N GLU A 169 1.29 -13.23 0.36
CA GLU A 169 0.72 -14.50 -0.11
C GLU A 169 0.84 -14.64 -1.64
N HIS A 170 0.56 -13.58 -2.40
CA HIS A 170 0.67 -13.60 -3.85
C HIS A 170 2.10 -13.91 -4.32
N ARG A 171 3.10 -13.18 -3.79
CA ARG A 171 4.50 -13.38 -4.20
C ARG A 171 5.04 -14.73 -3.73
N SER A 172 4.73 -15.13 -2.50
CA SER A 172 5.16 -16.43 -1.96
C SER A 172 4.51 -17.59 -2.72
N ARG A 173 3.25 -17.45 -3.14
CA ARG A 173 2.54 -18.47 -3.91
C ARG A 173 3.22 -18.72 -5.26
N ALA A 174 3.53 -17.68 -6.01
CA ALA A 174 4.19 -17.82 -7.32
C ALA A 174 5.57 -18.50 -7.20
N VAL A 175 6.36 -18.14 -6.18
CA VAL A 175 7.65 -18.81 -5.90
C VAL A 175 7.44 -20.28 -5.53
N ALA A 176 6.47 -20.57 -4.66
CA ALA A 176 6.18 -21.94 -4.24
C ALA A 176 5.70 -22.81 -5.42
N ASP A 177 4.85 -22.27 -6.28
CA ASP A 177 4.38 -22.96 -7.49
C ASP A 177 5.56 -23.32 -8.41
N GLY A 178 6.48 -22.39 -8.66
CA GLY A 178 7.69 -22.69 -9.45
C GLY A 178 8.63 -23.73 -8.83
N ILE A 179 8.77 -23.74 -7.49
CA ILE A 179 9.56 -24.77 -6.78
C ILE A 179 8.92 -26.15 -6.94
N VAL A 180 7.59 -26.24 -6.81
CA VAL A 180 6.84 -27.49 -6.96
C VAL A 180 6.95 -27.99 -8.40
N ASP A 181 6.76 -27.13 -9.39
CA ASP A 181 6.86 -27.50 -10.80
C ASP A 181 8.27 -28.02 -11.16
N HIS A 182 9.32 -27.37 -10.65
CA HIS A 182 10.69 -27.85 -10.81
C HIS A 182 10.88 -29.25 -10.23
N ALA A 183 10.34 -29.52 -9.04
CA ALA A 183 10.46 -30.83 -8.39
C ALA A 183 9.73 -31.94 -9.16
N LEU A 184 8.68 -31.61 -9.90
CA LEU A 184 7.89 -32.58 -10.67
C LEU A 184 8.45 -32.86 -12.08
N GLN A 185 9.14 -31.88 -12.69
CA GLN A 185 9.53 -31.96 -14.11
C GLN A 185 11.03 -31.94 -14.37
N ALA A 186 11.86 -31.41 -13.45
CA ALA A 186 13.34 -31.44 -13.42
C ALA A 186 14.10 -31.29 -14.76
N THR A 187 13.55 -30.60 -15.75
CA THR A 187 14.16 -30.43 -17.09
C THR A 187 14.96 -29.13 -17.26
N HIS A 188 14.70 -28.13 -16.40
CA HIS A 188 15.32 -26.80 -16.48
C HIS A 188 15.85 -26.35 -15.10
N PRO A 189 16.80 -25.39 -15.06
CA PRO A 189 17.25 -24.80 -13.80
C PRO A 189 16.09 -24.23 -12.97
N LEU A 190 16.15 -24.40 -11.65
CA LEU A 190 15.14 -23.89 -10.71
C LEU A 190 14.85 -22.40 -10.90
N SER A 191 15.88 -21.59 -11.17
CA SER A 191 15.75 -20.15 -11.43
C SER A 191 14.80 -19.85 -12.58
N ASP A 192 14.87 -20.63 -13.65
CA ASP A 192 14.13 -20.38 -14.89
C ASP A 192 12.67 -20.77 -14.73
N ILE A 193 12.42 -21.85 -14.00
CA ILE A 193 11.06 -22.31 -13.67
C ILE A 193 10.38 -21.34 -12.70
N VAL A 194 11.10 -20.88 -11.66
CA VAL A 194 10.58 -19.85 -10.75
C VAL A 194 10.35 -18.53 -11.47
N ALA A 195 11.27 -18.09 -12.34
CA ALA A 195 11.07 -16.88 -13.14
C ALA A 195 9.83 -17.00 -14.04
N SER A 196 9.62 -18.17 -14.66
CA SER A 196 8.43 -18.43 -15.49
C SER A 196 7.15 -18.39 -14.66
N ALA A 197 7.15 -18.96 -13.45
CA ALA A 197 6.01 -18.88 -12.53
C ALA A 197 5.71 -17.45 -12.06
N LEU A 198 6.75 -16.64 -11.82
CA LEU A 198 6.60 -15.21 -11.51
C LEU A 198 5.96 -14.45 -12.68
N VAL A 199 6.46 -14.65 -13.91
CA VAL A 199 5.86 -14.03 -15.12
C VAL A 199 4.41 -14.45 -15.30
N ALA A 200 4.09 -15.74 -15.12
CA ALA A 200 2.73 -16.25 -15.22
C ALA A 200 1.77 -15.61 -14.20
N ALA A 201 2.29 -15.21 -13.04
CA ALA A 201 1.55 -14.47 -12.02
C ALA A 201 1.61 -12.92 -12.20
N ASN A 202 2.02 -12.44 -13.37
CA ASN A 202 2.21 -11.01 -13.67
C ASN A 202 3.21 -10.31 -12.72
N ILE A 203 4.27 -10.99 -12.30
CA ILE A 203 5.33 -10.46 -11.44
C ILE A 203 6.60 -10.31 -12.28
N ASP A 204 7.31 -9.19 -12.14
CA ASP A 204 8.64 -9.03 -12.71
C ASP A 204 9.66 -9.90 -11.94
N PRO A 205 10.29 -10.90 -12.56
CA PRO A 205 11.22 -11.80 -11.86
C PRO A 205 12.50 -11.10 -11.40
N SER A 206 12.89 -10.02 -12.07
CA SER A 206 14.07 -9.22 -11.71
C SER A 206 13.76 -8.18 -10.64
N GLU A 207 12.51 -7.74 -10.57
CA GLU A 207 12.03 -6.71 -9.66
C GLU A 207 10.69 -7.13 -9.01
N PRO A 208 10.66 -8.07 -8.05
CA PRO A 208 9.41 -8.67 -7.56
C PRO A 208 8.46 -7.70 -6.82
N TYR A 209 8.92 -6.48 -6.56
CA TYR A 209 8.11 -5.41 -6.00
C TYR A 209 7.10 -4.84 -7.00
N ARG A 210 7.23 -5.11 -8.30
CA ARG A 210 6.33 -4.62 -9.35
C ARG A 210 5.66 -5.76 -10.11
N ASN A 211 4.52 -5.44 -10.70
CA ASN A 211 3.88 -6.28 -11.73
C ASN A 211 4.50 -5.91 -13.10
N LEU A 212 4.38 -6.78 -14.10
CA LEU A 212 4.96 -6.51 -15.44
C LEU A 212 4.34 -5.27 -16.11
N ASN A 213 3.11 -4.93 -15.76
CA ASN A 213 2.34 -3.78 -16.24
C ASN A 213 2.22 -2.64 -15.23
N SER A 214 3.00 -2.68 -14.13
CA SER A 214 2.98 -1.60 -13.15
C SER A 214 3.47 -0.28 -13.75
N PRO A 215 2.85 0.86 -13.37
CA PRO A 215 3.34 2.17 -13.79
C PRO A 215 4.80 2.39 -13.41
N GLU A 216 5.55 3.02 -14.32
CA GLU A 216 6.96 3.34 -14.09
C GLU A 216 7.15 4.27 -12.88
N LEU A 217 8.25 4.07 -12.17
CA LEU A 217 8.70 4.92 -11.06
C LEU A 217 10.00 5.56 -11.50
N ASP A 218 10.06 6.90 -11.52
CA ASP A 218 11.28 7.58 -11.90
C ASP A 218 12.40 7.33 -10.86
N GLN A 219 13.66 7.41 -11.28
CA GLN A 219 14.79 7.12 -10.41
C GLN A 219 14.91 8.14 -9.28
N SER A 220 14.50 9.40 -9.51
CA SER A 220 14.51 10.45 -8.48
C SER A 220 13.55 10.18 -7.31
N PHE A 221 12.45 9.49 -7.58
CA PHE A 221 11.46 9.02 -6.63
C PHE A 221 12.03 7.88 -5.77
N LEU A 222 12.81 6.99 -6.38
CA LEU A 222 13.42 5.84 -5.70
C LEU A 222 14.59 6.26 -4.81
N ASP A 223 15.49 7.07 -5.35
CA ASP A 223 16.68 7.55 -4.63
C ASP A 223 16.29 8.59 -3.55
N GLY A 224 15.11 9.19 -3.71
CA GLY A 224 14.60 10.26 -2.85
C GLY A 224 15.51 11.45 -2.92
N ALA A 225 15.50 12.09 -4.09
CA ALA A 225 16.25 13.32 -4.36
C ALA A 225 16.25 14.20 -3.11
N SER A 226 17.44 14.35 -2.53
CA SER A 226 17.72 15.28 -1.46
C SER A 226 17.16 16.62 -1.88
N CYS A 227 16.15 17.11 -1.17
CA CYS A 227 15.70 18.49 -1.33
C CYS A 227 16.95 19.37 -1.10
N PRO A 228 17.41 20.16 -2.08
CA PRO A 228 18.50 21.07 -1.84
C PRO A 228 17.99 22.07 -0.81
N CYS A 229 18.48 22.00 0.43
CA CYS A 229 18.23 23.05 1.41
C CYS A 229 18.87 24.33 0.86
N PRO A 230 18.11 25.39 0.53
CA PRO A 230 18.71 26.64 0.15
C PRO A 230 19.21 27.30 1.44
N GLY A 231 20.52 27.28 1.69
CA GLY A 231 21.13 28.07 2.77
C GLY A 231 22.12 27.37 3.71
N CYS A 232 22.71 26.23 3.36
CA CYS A 232 23.89 25.72 4.06
C CYS A 232 25.13 25.89 3.18
N GLN A 233 25.70 27.11 3.20
CA GLN A 233 27.11 27.39 2.96
C GLN A 233 27.63 28.21 4.14
#